data_AF-A0A6J8AH49-F1
#
_entry.id   AF-A0A6J8AH49-F1
#
_cell.length_a   1.000
_cell.length_b   1.000
_cell.length_c   1.000
_cell.angle_alpha   90.00
_cell.angle_beta   90.00
_cell.angle_gamma   90.00
#
_symmetry.space_group_name_H-M   'P 1'
#
loop_
_entity.id
_entity.type
_entity.pdbx_description
1 polymer ?
#
loop_
_entity_poly.entity_id
_entity_poly.type
_entity_poly.pdbx_seq_one_letter_code
_entity_poly.pdbx_strand_id
1 'polypeptide(L)'
;MNTFRSNRMEGPWNYQPCRNEHPFPMRKADTCLDFLCKYCGKTLNVFTYHRCYAVNAYCYKCRHHGHFARMCSFHAKSCENPKPKKKSKSKIQRDSDRMRTFMEKKQMSQFPFQGLEDKELSAFTCSMQDESHETAHKQVKSVSPKFPQKKSLYSKNNLDTLNLECLQHVRLIQKIEWELAEHASRTQNFEIEIMRLKEENLSLTNTRYRLTMDLKNAEMQDCHLIKKLKDEIQRLKAQHSDDIRECQDLLHELSVAENQIKSLRSNYPNNSHQHPRRRGCQRR
;
A
#
# COMPACT_ATOMS: atom_id res chain seq x y z
N MET A 1 30.53 -5.65 -4.93
CA MET A 1 30.63 -4.23 -4.54
C MET A 1 30.21 -3.40 -5.74
N ASN A 2 29.00 -2.84 -5.75
CA ASN A 2 28.54 -1.93 -6.81
C ASN A 2 27.76 -0.78 -6.16
N THR A 3 28.29 0.43 -6.31
CA THR A 3 27.74 1.68 -5.79
C THR A 3 26.73 2.25 -6.78
N PHE A 4 25.44 2.27 -6.40
CA PHE A 4 24.41 3.01 -7.12
C PHE A 4 24.53 4.51 -6.84
N ARG A 5 24.93 5.29 -7.84
CA ARG A 5 24.77 6.76 -7.86
C ARG A 5 23.40 7.10 -8.44
N SER A 6 22.56 7.74 -7.63
CA SER A 6 21.29 8.31 -8.05
C SER A 6 21.51 9.78 -8.44
N ASN A 7 21.39 10.08 -9.73
CA ASN A 7 21.26 11.45 -10.22
C ASN A 7 19.79 11.86 -10.11
N ARG A 8 19.48 12.77 -9.19
CA ARG A 8 18.13 13.32 -9.01
C ARG A 8 18.13 14.77 -9.50
N MET A 9 17.30 15.04 -10.51
CA MET A 9 17.10 16.39 -11.04
C MET A 9 16.38 17.28 -10.02
N GLU A 10 16.96 18.45 -9.76
CA GLU A 10 16.36 19.54 -9.00
C GLU A 10 15.53 20.40 -9.94
N GLY A 11 14.21 20.43 -9.74
CA GLY A 11 13.32 21.44 -10.33
C GLY A 11 13.08 22.59 -9.34
N PRO A 12 12.87 23.83 -9.80
CA PRO A 12 12.85 25.01 -8.94
C PRO A 12 11.50 25.14 -8.23
N TRP A 13 11.42 24.68 -6.99
CA TRP A 13 10.35 25.10 -6.09
C TRP A 13 10.80 26.37 -5.38
N ASN A 14 10.21 27.50 -5.78
CA ASN A 14 10.34 28.78 -5.10
C ASN A 14 9.81 28.64 -3.67
N TYR A 15 10.70 28.38 -2.72
CA TYR A 15 10.41 28.28 -1.30
C TYR A 15 10.84 29.59 -0.65
N GLN A 16 9.88 30.45 -0.28
CA GLN A 16 10.16 31.57 0.60
C GLN A 16 10.30 31.04 2.04
N PRO A 17 11.48 31.16 2.68
CA PRO A 17 11.60 30.81 4.09
C PRO A 17 10.93 31.91 4.93
N CYS A 18 10.02 31.52 5.82
CA CYS A 18 9.54 32.41 6.87
C CYS A 18 10.72 32.80 7.77
N ARG A 19 11.21 34.04 7.63
CA ARG A 19 12.05 34.69 8.63
C ARG A 19 11.20 34.93 9.88
N ASN A 20 11.29 34.03 10.85
CA ASN A 20 10.95 34.36 12.23
C ASN A 20 12.25 34.48 13.00
N GLU A 21 12.65 35.74 13.20
CA GLU A 21 13.68 36.16 14.12
C GLU A 21 13.19 35.88 15.55
N HIS A 22 13.86 34.96 16.24
CA HIS A 22 13.86 34.95 17.71
C HIS A 22 15.30 34.81 18.19
N PRO A 23 15.81 35.79 18.96
CA PRO A 23 17.09 35.68 19.64
C PRO A 23 16.84 35.02 21.00
N PHE A 24 17.27 33.77 21.17
CA PHE A 24 17.47 33.22 22.51
C PHE A 24 18.95 32.93 22.72
N PRO A 25 19.54 33.39 23.84
CA PRO A 25 20.96 33.21 24.10
C PRO A 25 21.24 31.73 24.39
N MET A 26 22.19 31.16 23.65
CA MET A 26 22.71 29.82 23.93
C MET A 26 23.39 29.81 25.30
N ARG A 27 22.79 29.12 26.27
CA ARG A 27 23.53 28.62 27.44
C ARG A 27 24.20 27.31 27.08
N LYS A 28 25.40 27.15 27.64
CA LYS A 28 26.37 26.09 27.35
C LYS A 28 25.77 24.69 27.51
N ALA A 29 26.21 23.83 26.60
CA ALA A 29 25.89 22.42 26.50
C ALA A 29 26.19 21.68 27.81
N ASP A 30 25.17 20.99 28.33
CA ASP A 30 25.27 19.75 29.10
C ASP A 30 23.87 19.15 29.21
N THR A 31 23.58 18.22 28.29
CA THR A 31 22.49 17.22 28.19
C THR A 31 22.05 17.13 26.74
N CYS A 32 22.48 16.07 26.04
CA CYS A 32 21.87 15.63 24.79
C CYS A 32 20.48 15.07 25.09
N LEU A 33 19.53 15.95 25.41
CA LEU A 33 18.12 15.61 25.43
C LEU A 33 17.66 15.47 23.97
N ASP A 34 17.26 14.27 23.61
CA ASP A 34 16.68 13.94 22.31
C ASP A 34 15.54 14.91 21.97
N PHE A 35 15.82 15.93 21.15
CA PHE A 35 14.77 16.80 20.64
C PHE A 35 13.92 16.00 19.65
N LEU A 36 12.81 15.43 20.11
CA LEU A 36 11.83 14.81 19.24
C LEU A 36 11.08 15.92 18.47
N CYS A 37 10.93 15.74 17.15
CA CYS A 37 10.07 16.61 16.36
C CYS A 37 8.63 16.53 16.89
N LYS A 38 8.07 17.65 17.36
CA LYS A 38 6.70 17.71 17.92
C LYS A 38 5.61 17.19 16.98
N TYR A 39 5.85 17.17 15.67
CA TYR A 39 4.87 16.80 14.66
C TYR A 39 4.93 15.33 14.21
N CYS A 40 6.14 14.74 14.13
CA CYS A 40 6.31 13.37 13.64
C CYS A 40 6.95 12.40 14.64
N GLY A 41 7.38 12.88 15.82
CA GLY A 41 7.92 12.05 16.89
C GLY A 41 9.25 11.39 16.57
N LYS A 42 9.93 11.77 15.47
CA LYS A 42 11.28 11.31 15.16
C LYS A 42 12.31 12.14 15.94
N THR A 43 13.37 11.49 16.41
CA THR A 43 14.53 12.14 16.99
C THR A 43 15.18 13.05 15.96
N LEU A 44 15.35 14.33 16.32
CA LEU A 44 16.11 15.30 15.53
C LEU A 44 17.60 15.03 15.75
N ASN A 45 18.11 13.96 15.16
CA ASN A 45 19.55 13.74 15.16
C ASN A 45 20.21 14.79 14.24
N VAL A 46 20.86 15.77 14.87
CA VAL A 46 21.98 16.60 14.38
C VAL A 46 21.72 17.55 13.20
N PHE A 47 20.67 17.36 12.39
CA PHE A 47 20.38 18.29 11.29
C PHE A 47 19.36 19.35 11.71
N THR A 48 19.80 20.62 11.67
CA THR A 48 19.02 21.84 11.94
C THR A 48 17.74 21.99 11.11
N TYR A 49 17.53 21.15 10.09
CA TYR A 49 16.37 21.19 9.20
C TYR A 49 15.75 19.81 8.96
N HIS A 50 14.88 19.37 9.87
CA HIS A 50 14.03 18.21 9.62
C HIS A 50 12.85 18.59 8.73
N ARG A 51 12.84 18.11 7.47
CA ARG A 51 11.66 18.16 6.59
C ARG A 51 10.59 17.21 7.12
N CYS A 52 9.78 17.71 8.04
CA CYS A 52 8.69 16.95 8.61
C CYS A 52 7.54 16.82 7.59
N TYR A 53 7.44 15.64 6.97
CA TYR A 53 6.32 15.30 6.08
C TYR A 53 4.94 15.40 6.77
N ALA A 54 4.89 15.47 8.10
CA ALA A 54 3.65 15.64 8.84
C ALA A 54 3.09 17.07 8.77
N VAL A 55 3.89 18.09 8.44
CA VAL A 55 3.46 19.51 8.42
C VAL A 55 2.29 19.74 7.47
N ASN A 56 2.30 19.07 6.30
CA ASN A 56 1.21 19.15 5.33
C ASN A 56 0.25 17.94 5.38
N ALA A 57 0.46 16.99 6.30
CA ALA A 57 -0.41 15.83 6.43
C ALA A 57 -1.73 16.23 7.13
N TYR A 58 -2.86 15.81 6.57
CA TYR A 58 -4.19 16.02 7.14
C TYR A 58 -4.59 14.83 8.02
N CYS A 59 -4.87 15.07 9.30
CA CYS A 59 -5.31 14.03 10.22
C CYS A 59 -6.83 13.81 10.11
N TYR A 60 -7.25 12.62 9.65
CA TYR A 60 -8.69 12.32 9.53
C TYR A 60 -9.42 12.11 10.87
N LYS A 61 -8.70 11.92 11.99
CA LYS A 61 -9.32 11.75 13.32
C LYS A 61 -9.80 13.08 13.91
N CYS A 62 -8.96 14.13 13.84
CA CYS A 62 -9.27 15.44 14.40
C CYS A 62 -9.47 16.55 13.35
N ARG A 63 -9.29 16.24 12.06
CA ARG A 63 -9.46 17.18 10.93
C ARG A 63 -8.50 18.39 10.95
N HIS A 64 -7.34 18.25 11.61
CA HIS A 64 -6.28 19.27 11.63
C HIS A 64 -5.03 18.83 10.84
N HIS A 65 -4.30 19.80 10.28
CA HIS A 65 -3.00 19.58 9.65
C HIS A 65 -1.88 19.46 10.69
N GLY A 66 -0.74 18.89 10.31
CA GLY A 66 0.48 18.89 11.13
C GLY A 66 0.80 17.58 11.83
N HIS A 67 0.01 16.52 11.70
CA HIS A 67 0.32 15.21 12.28
C HIS A 67 -0.40 14.07 11.56
N PHE A 68 0.13 12.84 11.70
CA PHE A 68 -0.53 11.64 11.20
C PHE A 68 -1.58 11.14 12.21
N ALA A 69 -2.64 10.48 11.72
CA ALA A 69 -3.73 9.96 12.56
C ALA A 69 -3.29 8.97 13.65
N ARG A 70 -2.17 8.27 13.46
CA ARG A 70 -1.57 7.39 14.49
C ARG A 70 -0.93 8.15 15.66
N MET A 71 -0.58 9.42 15.44
CA MET A 71 0.03 10.32 16.43
C MET A 71 -0.94 11.37 16.95
N CYS A 72 -2.21 11.29 16.57
CA CYS A 72 -3.22 12.22 17.02
C CYS A 72 -3.45 12.04 18.52
N SER A 73 -3.03 13.04 19.31
CA SER A 73 -3.27 13.13 20.76
C SER A 73 -4.71 13.45 21.11
N PHE A 74 -5.55 13.72 20.10
CA PHE A 74 -7.00 13.73 20.25
C PHE A 74 -7.46 12.29 20.51
N HIS A 75 -7.35 11.88 21.77
CA HIS A 75 -8.14 10.79 22.31
C HIS A 75 -9.58 11.25 22.23
N ALA A 76 -10.21 11.01 21.08
CA ALA A 76 -11.66 10.95 21.03
C ALA A 76 -12.04 10.00 22.17
N LYS A 77 -12.57 10.56 23.27
CA LYS A 77 -13.22 9.79 24.34
C LYS A 77 -14.07 8.78 23.62
N SER A 78 -13.71 7.52 23.81
CA SER A 78 -14.21 6.35 23.10
C SER A 78 -15.50 6.65 22.34
N CYS A 79 -15.42 6.73 21.00
CA CYS A 79 -16.52 6.15 20.25
C CYS A 79 -16.53 4.70 20.69
N GLU A 80 -17.33 4.39 21.71
CA GLU A 80 -17.66 3.03 22.10
C GLU A 80 -17.82 2.26 20.81
N ASN A 81 -16.99 1.22 20.62
CA ASN A 81 -17.02 0.37 19.45
C ASN A 81 -18.49 0.18 19.08
N PRO A 82 -18.99 0.75 17.95
CA PRO A 82 -20.39 0.62 17.63
C PRO A 82 -20.63 -0.88 17.55
N LYS A 83 -21.35 -1.43 18.54
CA LYS A 83 -21.62 -2.86 18.63
C LYS A 83 -21.98 -3.31 17.23
N PRO A 84 -21.30 -4.32 16.65
CA PRO A 84 -21.47 -4.68 15.25
C PRO A 84 -22.97 -4.83 15.01
N LYS A 85 -23.59 -3.84 14.33
CA LYS A 85 -25.02 -3.86 14.06
C LYS A 85 -25.23 -5.12 13.25
N LYS A 86 -25.86 -6.14 13.83
CA LYS A 86 -26.20 -7.38 13.13
C LYS A 86 -26.86 -6.95 11.83
N LYS A 87 -26.15 -7.12 10.71
CA LYS A 87 -26.71 -6.77 9.40
C LYS A 87 -28.00 -7.57 9.30
N SER A 88 -29.11 -6.91 9.00
CA SER A 88 -30.39 -7.59 8.86
C SER A 88 -30.22 -8.72 7.83
N LYS A 89 -30.88 -9.87 8.06
CA LYS A 89 -30.82 -11.02 7.14
C LYS A 89 -31.10 -10.59 5.68
N SER A 90 -31.98 -9.60 5.49
CA SER A 90 -32.27 -8.94 4.21
C SER A 90 -31.06 -8.26 3.54
N LYS A 91 -30.17 -7.61 4.31
CA LYS A 91 -28.97 -6.96 3.73
C LYS A 91 -27.93 -7.99 3.31
N ILE A 92 -27.75 -9.04 4.10
CA ILE A 92 -26.83 -10.15 3.74
C ILE A 92 -27.31 -10.84 2.47
N GLN A 93 -28.62 -11.10 2.36
CA GLN A 93 -29.20 -11.70 1.15
C GLN A 93 -29.01 -10.79 -0.08
N ARG A 94 -29.31 -9.50 0.03
CA ARG A 94 -29.12 -8.54 -1.09
C ARG A 94 -27.66 -8.43 -1.54
N ASP A 95 -26.71 -8.41 -0.61
CA ASP A 95 -25.29 -8.35 -0.95
C ASP A 95 -24.83 -9.68 -1.58
N SER A 96 -25.35 -10.82 -1.11
CA SER A 96 -25.12 -12.14 -1.71
C SER A 96 -25.66 -12.23 -3.14
N ASP A 97 -26.88 -11.76 -3.38
CA ASP A 97 -27.49 -11.77 -4.72
C ASP A 97 -26.73 -10.83 -5.67
N ARG A 98 -26.31 -9.64 -5.20
CA ARG A 98 -25.45 -8.74 -5.98
C ARG A 98 -24.12 -9.40 -6.35
N MET A 99 -23.50 -10.14 -5.43
CA MET A 99 -22.24 -10.83 -5.70
C MET A 99 -22.44 -11.98 -6.71
N ARG A 100 -23.55 -12.72 -6.60
CA ARG A 100 -23.92 -13.79 -7.54
C ARG A 100 -24.10 -13.23 -8.95
N THR A 101 -24.91 -12.18 -9.11
CA THR A 101 -25.12 -11.52 -10.42
C THR A 101 -23.83 -10.96 -11.00
N PHE A 102 -22.93 -10.45 -10.16
CA PHE A 102 -21.62 -9.99 -10.60
C PHE A 102 -20.75 -11.14 -11.13
N MET A 103 -20.72 -12.28 -10.44
CA MET A 103 -19.96 -13.46 -10.88
C MET A 103 -20.53 -14.07 -12.16
N GLU A 104 -21.86 -14.15 -12.29
CA GLU A 104 -22.53 -14.61 -13.51
C GLU A 104 -22.22 -13.70 -14.71
N LYS A 105 -22.26 -12.37 -14.52
CA LYS A 105 -21.84 -11.42 -15.57
C LYS A 105 -20.37 -11.55 -15.92
N LYS A 106 -19.51 -11.83 -14.94
CA LYS A 106 -18.06 -12.00 -15.15
C LYS A 106 -17.71 -13.31 -15.86
N GLN A 107 -18.51 -14.36 -15.66
CA GLN A 107 -18.36 -15.62 -16.40
C GLN A 107 -18.84 -15.50 -17.85
N MET A 108 -19.83 -14.63 -18.12
CA MET A 108 -20.32 -14.37 -19.48
C MET A 108 -19.47 -13.36 -20.25
N SER A 109 -18.65 -12.56 -19.57
CA SER A 109 -17.54 -11.85 -20.21
C SER A 109 -16.37 -12.81 -20.40
N GLN A 110 -16.54 -13.82 -21.26
CA GLN A 110 -15.39 -14.24 -22.05
C GLN A 110 -14.85 -12.97 -22.69
N PHE A 111 -13.61 -12.65 -22.39
CA PHE A 111 -12.92 -11.50 -22.97
C PHE A 111 -13.17 -11.62 -24.49
N PRO A 112 -13.60 -10.57 -25.21
CA PRO A 112 -13.93 -10.67 -26.64
C PRO A 112 -12.72 -11.04 -27.53
N PHE A 113 -11.58 -11.33 -26.90
CA PHE A 113 -10.32 -11.74 -27.49
C PHE A 113 -9.95 -13.22 -27.19
N GLN A 114 -10.78 -13.99 -26.47
CA GLN A 114 -10.45 -15.38 -26.12
C GLN A 114 -10.59 -16.38 -27.28
N GLY A 115 -11.14 -15.96 -28.42
CA GLY A 115 -11.19 -16.73 -29.67
C GLY A 115 -10.32 -16.16 -30.79
N LEU A 116 -9.56 -15.09 -30.54
CA LEU A 116 -8.61 -14.56 -31.51
C LEU A 116 -7.35 -15.44 -31.46
N GLU A 117 -7.27 -16.43 -32.36
CA GLU A 117 -6.06 -17.20 -32.57
C GLU A 117 -4.89 -16.25 -32.84
N ASP A 118 -3.68 -16.58 -32.34
CA ASP A 118 -2.47 -15.76 -32.44
C ASP A 118 -2.13 -15.28 -33.87
N LYS A 119 -2.73 -15.94 -34.89
CA LYS A 119 -2.60 -15.59 -36.32
C LYS A 119 -3.30 -14.29 -36.72
N GLU A 120 -4.36 -13.87 -36.03
CA GLU A 120 -5.07 -12.61 -36.33
C GLU A 120 -4.48 -11.42 -35.58
N LEU A 121 -3.88 -11.65 -34.40
CA LEU A 121 -3.14 -10.62 -33.65
C LEU A 121 -1.79 -10.28 -34.28
N SER A 122 -1.16 -11.21 -35.02
CA SER A 122 0.04 -10.91 -35.82
C SER A 122 -0.26 -10.05 -37.05
N ALA A 123 -1.49 -10.08 -37.58
CA ALA A 123 -1.89 -9.25 -38.72
C ALA A 123 -2.03 -7.77 -38.33
N PHE A 124 -2.36 -7.46 -37.07
CA PHE A 124 -2.48 -6.08 -36.56
C PHE A 124 -1.17 -5.48 -36.06
N THR A 125 -0.16 -6.30 -35.76
CA THR A 125 1.15 -5.83 -35.29
C THR A 125 2.20 -5.71 -36.41
N CYS A 126 1.83 -6.05 -37.65
CA CYS A 126 2.70 -6.02 -38.83
C CYS A 126 2.23 -5.02 -39.90
N SER A 127 1.78 -3.81 -39.51
CA SER A 127 1.53 -2.71 -40.47
C SER A 127 2.23 -1.39 -40.13
N MET A 128 3.15 -1.39 -39.17
CA MET A 128 3.95 -0.20 -38.80
C MET A 128 5.43 -0.30 -39.16
N GLN A 129 5.81 -1.33 -39.93
CA GLN A 129 7.14 -1.42 -40.52
C GLN A 129 6.95 -1.56 -42.04
N ASP A 130 7.59 -0.65 -42.76
CA ASP A 130 7.88 -0.72 -44.20
C ASP A 130 6.71 -0.49 -45.17
N GLU A 131 6.23 0.76 -45.23
CA GLU A 131 6.08 1.40 -46.55
C GLU A 131 7.10 2.54 -46.64
N SER A 132 8.36 2.12 -46.76
CA SER A 132 9.36 2.87 -47.51
C SER A 132 8.73 3.30 -48.84
N HIS A 133 8.78 4.59 -49.09
CA HIS A 133 8.56 5.25 -50.37
C HIS A 133 9.08 4.43 -51.57
N GLU A 134 8.26 3.54 -52.12
CA GLU A 134 8.43 3.10 -53.49
C GLU A 134 7.81 4.19 -54.35
N THR A 135 8.68 5.10 -54.79
CA THR A 135 8.42 6.11 -55.79
C THR A 135 7.84 5.46 -57.04
N ALA A 136 6.52 5.37 -57.11
CA ALA A 136 5.79 5.19 -58.35
C ALA A 136 6.05 6.43 -59.21
N HIS A 137 7.13 6.39 -59.99
CA HIS A 137 7.32 7.16 -61.20
C HIS A 137 6.19 6.82 -62.17
N LYS A 138 4.98 7.36 -61.90
CA LYS A 138 4.00 7.56 -62.97
C LYS A 138 4.65 8.50 -63.97
N GLN A 139 5.06 7.94 -65.09
CA GLN A 139 5.40 8.67 -66.31
C GLN A 139 4.22 9.56 -66.68
N VAL A 140 4.21 10.79 -66.17
CA VAL A 140 3.37 11.85 -66.70
C VAL A 140 3.95 12.16 -68.07
N LYS A 141 3.24 11.71 -69.12
CA LYS A 141 3.51 12.11 -70.50
C LYS A 141 3.66 13.63 -70.53
N SER A 142 4.87 14.08 -70.86
CA SER A 142 5.23 15.49 -71.02
C SER A 142 4.46 16.10 -72.17
N VAL A 143 3.26 16.61 -71.90
CA VAL A 143 2.56 17.53 -72.79
C VAL A 143 3.28 18.87 -72.64
N SER A 144 4.18 19.17 -73.58
CA SER A 144 4.84 20.48 -73.67
C SER A 144 3.78 21.54 -73.95
N PRO A 145 3.48 22.47 -73.01
CA PRO A 145 2.58 23.56 -73.30
C PRO A 145 3.32 24.51 -74.25
N LYS A 146 2.79 24.70 -75.46
CA LYS A 146 3.24 25.76 -76.36
C LYS A 146 2.88 27.10 -75.72
N PHE A 147 3.78 27.65 -74.92
CA PHE A 147 3.63 29.00 -74.39
C PHE A 147 3.84 30.02 -75.52
N PRO A 148 2.93 30.98 -75.69
CA PRO A 148 3.11 32.07 -76.64
C PRO A 148 4.28 32.96 -76.18
N GLN A 149 5.24 33.19 -77.08
CA GLN A 149 6.37 34.11 -76.88
C GLN A 149 5.85 35.56 -76.79
N LYS A 150 5.41 35.99 -75.61
CA LYS A 150 5.19 37.41 -75.32
C LYS A 150 6.53 38.03 -74.91
N LYS A 151 6.96 39.05 -75.64
CA LYS A 151 8.18 39.83 -75.39
C LYS A 151 8.16 40.36 -73.94
N SER A 152 9.21 39.99 -73.21
CA SER A 152 9.47 40.32 -71.81
C SER A 152 9.58 41.83 -71.59
N LEU A 153 8.56 42.42 -70.96
CA LEU A 153 8.56 43.77 -70.40
C LEU A 153 8.62 43.72 -68.86
N TYR A 154 9.37 42.76 -68.29
CA TYR A 154 9.68 42.80 -66.87
C TYR A 154 10.88 43.72 -66.65
N SER A 155 10.63 44.87 -66.02
CA SER A 155 11.66 45.74 -65.46
C SER A 155 12.55 44.91 -64.52
N LYS A 156 13.87 45.09 -64.62
CA LYS A 156 14.89 44.39 -63.83
C LYS A 156 14.60 44.41 -62.31
N ASN A 157 13.98 45.50 -61.84
CA ASN A 157 13.57 45.69 -60.45
C ASN A 157 12.50 44.69 -59.96
N ASN A 158 11.65 44.17 -60.84
CA ASN A 158 10.64 43.18 -60.48
C ASN A 158 11.25 41.79 -60.27
N LEU A 159 12.33 41.47 -60.99
CA LEU A 159 13.00 40.18 -60.88
C LEU A 159 13.78 40.07 -59.56
N ASP A 160 14.45 41.15 -59.15
CA ASP A 160 15.20 41.17 -57.89
C ASP A 160 14.27 41.06 -56.67
N THR A 161 13.11 41.73 -56.73
CA THR A 161 12.07 41.60 -55.70
C THR A 161 11.54 40.17 -55.60
N LEU A 162 11.20 39.55 -56.74
CA LEU A 162 10.73 38.17 -56.79
C LEU A 162 11.77 37.18 -56.25
N ASN A 163 13.05 37.38 -56.58
CA ASN A 163 14.15 36.55 -56.07
C ASN A 163 14.29 36.67 -54.55
N LEU A 164 14.12 37.87 -53.99
CA LEU A 164 14.16 38.09 -52.55
C LEU A 164 12.99 37.41 -51.84
N GLU A 165 11.77 37.56 -52.36
CA GLU A 165 10.58 36.88 -51.84
C GLU A 165 10.75 35.35 -51.89
N CYS A 166 11.27 34.82 -53.00
CA CYS A 166 11.57 33.39 -53.14
C CYS A 166 12.57 32.91 -52.07
N LEU A 167 13.66 33.65 -51.83
CA LEU A 167 14.61 33.32 -50.77
C LEU A 167 14.00 33.37 -49.37
N GLN A 168 13.10 34.33 -49.11
CA GLN A 168 12.38 34.40 -47.84
C GLN A 168 11.45 33.19 -47.64
N HIS A 169 10.74 32.78 -48.70
CA HIS A 169 9.91 31.58 -48.65
C HIS A 169 10.72 30.30 -48.43
N VAL A 170 11.87 30.15 -49.10
CA VAL A 170 12.76 28.98 -48.88
C VAL A 170 13.24 28.93 -47.42
N ARG A 171 13.62 30.06 -46.82
CA ARG A 171 14.01 30.11 -45.40
C ARG A 171 12.86 29.76 -44.47
N LEU A 172 11.64 30.24 -44.78
CA LEU A 172 10.45 29.92 -44.00
C LEU A 172 10.12 28.41 -44.07
N ILE A 173 10.21 27.81 -45.27
CA ILE A 173 10.01 26.37 -45.46
C ILE A 173 11.03 25.58 -44.64
N GLN A 174 12.32 25.91 -44.74
CA GLN A 174 13.38 25.25 -43.96
C GLN A 174 13.15 25.35 -42.44
N LYS A 175 12.67 26.50 -41.97
CA LYS A 175 12.31 26.69 -40.56
C LYS A 175 11.15 25.77 -40.16
N ILE A 176 10.09 25.70 -40.96
CA ILE A 176 8.93 24.84 -40.70
C ILE A 176 9.35 23.35 -40.73
N GLU A 177 10.18 22.94 -41.69
CA GLU A 177 10.72 21.57 -41.76
C GLU A 177 11.50 21.20 -40.51
N TRP A 178 12.34 22.12 -40.01
CA TRP A 178 13.08 21.92 -38.77
C TRP A 178 12.16 21.81 -37.54
N GLU A 179 11.15 22.69 -37.42
CA GLU A 179 10.17 22.64 -36.33
C GLU A 179 9.33 21.35 -36.38
N LEU A 180 8.97 20.88 -37.57
CA LEU A 180 8.28 19.60 -37.77
C LEU A 180 9.16 18.41 -37.35
N ALA A 181 10.44 18.42 -37.71
CA ALA A 181 11.38 17.38 -37.31
C ALA A 181 11.58 17.36 -35.78
N GLU A 182 11.70 18.52 -35.15
CA GLU A 182 11.79 18.62 -33.69
C GLU A 182 10.52 18.10 -33.01
N HIS A 183 9.34 18.48 -33.51
CA HIS A 183 8.06 17.99 -32.98
C HIS A 183 7.94 16.46 -33.14
N ALA A 184 8.32 15.90 -34.30
CA ALA A 184 8.33 14.46 -34.52
C ALA A 184 9.25 13.72 -33.53
N SER A 185 10.46 14.25 -33.29
CA SER A 185 11.38 13.69 -32.29
C SER A 185 10.81 13.73 -30.87
N ARG A 186 10.15 14.84 -30.48
CA ARG A 186 9.49 14.94 -29.17
C ARG A 186 8.35 13.93 -29.04
N THR A 187 7.52 13.77 -30.07
CA THR A 187 6.45 12.77 -30.08
C THR A 187 7.00 11.36 -29.88
N GLN A 188 8.06 11.00 -30.61
CA GLN A 188 8.71 9.70 -30.47
C GLN A 188 9.25 9.46 -29.05
N ASN A 189 9.85 10.49 -28.42
CA ASN A 189 10.31 10.40 -27.03
C ASN A 189 9.15 10.17 -26.05
N PHE A 190 8.00 10.82 -26.27
CA PHE A 190 6.81 10.59 -25.45
C PHE A 190 6.24 9.18 -25.64
N GLU A 191 6.26 8.64 -26.86
CA GLU A 191 5.82 7.26 -27.13
C GLU A 191 6.69 6.24 -26.40
N ILE A 192 8.02 6.43 -26.42
CA ILE A 192 8.97 5.58 -25.68
C ILE A 192 8.67 5.63 -24.17
N GLU A 193 8.46 6.82 -23.61
CA GLU A 193 8.17 6.96 -22.18
C GLU A 193 6.81 6.36 -21.81
N ILE A 194 5.79 6.50 -22.66
CA ILE A 194 4.49 5.84 -22.46
C ILE A 194 4.65 4.32 -22.44
N MET A 195 5.45 3.75 -23.34
CA MET A 195 5.72 2.31 -23.37
C MET A 195 6.45 1.85 -22.11
N ARG A 196 7.48 2.58 -21.67
CA ARG A 196 8.20 2.31 -20.41
C ARG A 196 7.26 2.31 -19.20
N LEU A 197 6.38 3.32 -19.11
CA LEU A 197 5.40 3.43 -18.02
C LEU A 197 4.35 2.33 -18.05
N LYS A 198 3.94 1.86 -19.23
CA LYS A 198 3.03 0.70 -19.37
C LYS A 198 3.67 -0.58 -18.85
N GLU A 199 4.93 -0.82 -19.17
CA GLU A 199 5.69 -1.98 -18.67
C GLU A 199 5.87 -1.93 -17.15
N GLU A 200 6.22 -0.76 -16.61
CA GLU A 200 6.34 -0.54 -15.17
C GLU A 200 5.00 -0.82 -14.46
N ASN A 201 3.89 -0.33 -15.00
CA ASN A 201 2.55 -0.57 -14.45
C ASN A 201 2.17 -2.07 -14.49
N LEU A 202 2.50 -2.77 -15.56
CA LEU A 202 2.31 -4.22 -15.66
C LEU A 202 3.11 -4.96 -14.58
N SER A 203 4.38 -4.61 -14.40
CA SER A 203 5.26 -5.18 -13.36
C SER A 203 4.74 -4.94 -11.94
N LEU A 204 4.28 -3.72 -11.65
CA LEU A 204 3.66 -3.37 -10.37
C LEU A 204 2.34 -4.13 -10.14
N THR A 205 1.54 -4.30 -11.19
CA THR A 205 0.29 -5.08 -11.13
C THR A 205 0.56 -6.55 -10.81
N ASN A 206 1.57 -7.15 -11.44
CA ASN A 206 1.99 -8.53 -11.16
C ASN A 206 2.52 -8.67 -9.73
N THR A 207 3.35 -7.71 -9.27
CA THR A 207 3.85 -7.66 -7.90
C THR A 207 2.72 -7.57 -6.88
N ARG A 208 1.71 -6.72 -7.14
CA ARG A 208 0.52 -6.60 -6.28
C ARG A 208 -0.25 -7.92 -6.21
N TYR A 209 -0.43 -8.61 -7.34
CA TYR A 209 -1.12 -9.91 -7.36
C TYR A 209 -0.38 -10.95 -6.51
N ARG A 210 0.94 -11.07 -6.69
CA ARG A 210 1.79 -11.97 -5.88
C ARG A 210 1.65 -11.69 -4.39
N LEU A 211 1.85 -10.44 -3.97
CA LEU A 211 1.73 -10.05 -2.55
C LEU A 211 0.33 -10.32 -1.99
N THR A 212 -0.72 -10.19 -2.80
CA THR A 212 -2.09 -10.51 -2.39
C THR A 212 -2.26 -12.00 -2.14
N MET A 213 -1.65 -12.87 -2.96
CA MET A 213 -1.66 -14.31 -2.74
C MET A 213 -0.84 -14.70 -1.51
N ASP A 214 0.34 -14.10 -1.33
CA ASP A 214 1.19 -14.34 -0.17
C ASP A 214 0.48 -13.98 1.14
N LEU A 215 -0.21 -12.82 1.18
CA LEU A 215 -1.02 -12.41 2.33
C LEU A 215 -2.16 -13.41 2.62
N LYS A 216 -2.88 -13.87 1.59
CA LYS A 216 -3.93 -14.89 1.78
C LYS A 216 -3.38 -16.21 2.30
N ASN A 217 -2.21 -16.62 1.83
CA ASN A 217 -1.54 -17.82 2.31
C ASN A 217 -1.16 -17.69 3.79
N ALA A 218 -0.62 -16.53 4.20
CA ALA A 218 -0.34 -16.24 5.61
C ALA A 218 -1.61 -16.25 6.46
N GLU A 219 -2.69 -15.60 6.00
CA GLU A 219 -4.00 -15.60 6.69
C GLU A 219 -4.55 -17.01 6.89
N MET A 220 -4.41 -17.90 5.90
CA MET A 220 -4.82 -19.31 6.03
C MET A 220 -3.98 -20.05 7.08
N GLN A 221 -2.66 -19.83 7.10
CA GLN A 221 -1.77 -20.42 8.11
C GLN A 221 -2.13 -19.95 9.53
N ASP A 222 -2.39 -18.66 9.70
CA ASP A 222 -2.84 -18.09 10.97
C ASP A 222 -4.18 -18.68 11.42
N CYS A 223 -5.12 -18.85 10.49
CA CYS A 223 -6.40 -19.50 10.78
C CYS A 223 -6.22 -20.96 11.24
N HIS A 224 -5.30 -21.70 10.63
CA HIS A 224 -4.95 -23.06 11.07
C HIS A 224 -4.32 -23.08 12.46
N LEU A 225 -3.40 -22.16 12.75
CA LEU A 225 -2.77 -22.05 14.07
C LEU A 225 -3.80 -21.69 15.15
N ILE A 226 -4.67 -20.71 14.89
CA ILE A 226 -5.75 -20.32 15.80
C ILE A 226 -6.67 -21.50 16.07
N LYS A 227 -6.98 -22.32 15.05
CA LYS A 227 -7.80 -23.53 15.24
C LYS A 227 -7.10 -24.53 16.17
N LYS A 228 -5.82 -24.84 15.93
CA LYS A 228 -5.03 -25.74 16.80
C LYS A 228 -5.00 -25.26 18.25
N LEU A 229 -4.78 -23.96 18.48
CA LEU A 229 -4.76 -23.40 19.83
C LEU A 229 -6.14 -23.46 20.50
N LYS A 230 -7.24 -23.26 19.75
CA LYS A 230 -8.60 -23.42 20.29
C LYS A 230 -8.88 -24.86 20.70
N ASP A 231 -8.53 -25.81 19.84
CA ASP A 231 -8.70 -27.24 20.12
C ASP A 231 -7.91 -27.65 21.37
N GLU A 232 -6.68 -27.15 21.50
CA GLU A 232 -5.83 -27.40 22.68
C GLU A 232 -6.38 -26.77 23.96
N ILE A 233 -6.86 -25.52 23.91
CA ILE A 233 -7.54 -24.88 25.04
C ILE A 233 -8.77 -25.70 25.45
N GLN A 234 -9.53 -26.23 24.50
CA GLN A 234 -10.70 -27.06 24.79
C GLN A 234 -10.29 -28.39 25.44
N ARG A 235 -9.21 -29.03 24.97
CA ARG A 235 -8.64 -30.24 25.58
C ARG A 235 -8.22 -30.00 27.03
N LEU A 236 -7.47 -28.93 27.28
CA LEU A 236 -7.02 -28.56 28.64
C LEU A 236 -8.19 -28.23 29.57
N LYS A 237 -9.26 -27.61 29.06
CA LYS A 237 -10.48 -27.36 29.85
C LYS A 237 -11.20 -28.65 30.23
N ALA A 238 -11.27 -29.62 29.31
CA ALA A 238 -11.85 -30.93 29.60
C ALA A 238 -11.03 -31.64 30.69
N GLN A 239 -9.71 -31.69 30.52
CA GLN A 239 -8.79 -32.27 31.49
C GLN A 239 -8.94 -31.63 32.89
N HIS A 240 -8.91 -30.30 32.97
CA HIS A 240 -9.11 -29.59 34.24
C HIS A 240 -10.48 -29.87 34.88
N SER A 241 -11.53 -30.07 34.07
CA SER A 241 -12.85 -30.46 34.59
C SER A 241 -12.85 -31.88 35.19
N ASP A 242 -12.06 -32.78 34.63
CA ASP A 242 -11.92 -34.14 35.14
C ASP A 242 -11.05 -34.15 36.41
N ASP A 243 -9.95 -33.38 36.44
CA ASP A 243 -9.11 -33.20 37.63
C ASP A 243 -9.91 -32.62 38.82
N ILE A 244 -10.81 -31.64 38.56
CA ILE A 244 -11.72 -31.11 39.59
C ILE A 244 -12.61 -32.22 40.15
N ARG A 245 -13.12 -33.10 39.29
CA ARG A 245 -14.01 -34.19 39.71
C ARG A 245 -13.27 -35.20 40.57
N GLU A 246 -12.08 -35.59 40.16
CA GLU A 246 -11.20 -36.47 40.95
C GLU A 246 -10.90 -35.88 42.33
N CYS A 247 -10.60 -34.57 42.40
CA CYS A 247 -10.40 -33.89 43.68
C CYS A 247 -11.67 -33.90 44.56
N GLN A 248 -12.85 -33.76 43.97
CA GLN A 248 -14.13 -33.82 44.70
C GLN A 248 -14.39 -35.23 45.24
N ASP A 249 -14.10 -36.26 44.45
CA ASP A 249 -14.25 -37.66 44.86
C ASP A 249 -13.31 -37.98 46.04
N LEU A 250 -12.03 -37.57 45.95
CA LEU A 250 -11.06 -37.72 47.05
C LEU A 250 -11.49 -36.99 48.34
N LEU A 251 -12.02 -35.77 48.21
CA LEU A 251 -12.57 -35.02 49.35
C LEU A 251 -13.76 -35.73 49.99
N HIS A 252 -14.60 -36.38 49.18
CA HIS A 252 -15.72 -37.18 49.67
C HIS A 252 -15.22 -38.40 50.45
N GLU A 253 -14.26 -39.14 49.91
CA GLU A 253 -13.65 -40.31 50.59
C GLU A 253 -13.01 -39.94 51.92
N LEU A 254 -12.26 -38.83 51.97
CA LEU A 254 -11.68 -38.30 53.21
C LEU A 254 -12.75 -37.98 54.25
N SER A 255 -13.86 -37.34 53.84
CA SER A 255 -14.99 -37.05 54.73
C SER A 255 -15.63 -38.31 55.29
N VAL A 256 -15.81 -39.35 54.47
CA VAL A 256 -16.30 -40.66 54.91
C VAL A 256 -15.35 -41.29 55.92
N ALA A 257 -14.05 -41.30 55.65
CA ALA A 257 -13.03 -41.83 56.57
C ALA A 257 -13.00 -41.06 57.90
N GLU A 258 -13.08 -39.73 57.87
CA GLU A 258 -13.17 -38.90 59.07
C GLU A 258 -14.39 -39.25 59.93
N ASN A 259 -15.55 -39.47 59.30
CA ASN A 259 -16.77 -39.84 59.99
C ASN A 259 -16.66 -41.24 60.62
N GLN A 260 -16.05 -42.20 59.93
CA GLN A 260 -15.77 -43.52 60.49
C GLN A 260 -14.84 -43.44 61.71
N ILE A 261 -13.77 -42.63 61.64
CA ILE A 261 -12.87 -42.39 62.78
C ILE A 261 -13.64 -41.77 63.95
N LYS A 262 -14.52 -40.80 63.69
CA LYS A 262 -15.37 -40.18 64.73
C LYS A 262 -16.29 -41.22 65.39
N SER A 263 -16.94 -42.09 64.61
CA SER A 263 -17.79 -43.17 65.13
C SER A 263 -17.02 -44.20 65.96
N LEU A 264 -15.80 -44.56 65.53
CA LEU A 264 -14.92 -45.42 66.33
C LEU A 264 -14.53 -44.75 67.64
N ARG A 265 -14.17 -43.45 67.61
CA ARG A 265 -13.85 -42.69 68.84
C ARG A 265 -15.02 -42.59 69.82
N SER A 266 -16.26 -42.47 69.35
CA SER A 266 -17.43 -42.45 70.25
C SER A 266 -17.71 -43.79 70.92
N ASN A 267 -17.32 -44.91 70.28
CA ASN A 267 -17.55 -46.25 70.82
C ASN A 267 -16.49 -46.70 71.85
N TYR A 268 -15.34 -46.01 71.91
CA TYR A 268 -14.36 -46.17 72.98
C TYR A 268 -14.46 -44.99 73.94
N PRO A 269 -15.39 -44.99 74.92
CA PRO A 269 -15.45 -43.94 75.91
C PRO A 269 -14.09 -43.86 76.61
N ASN A 270 -13.55 -42.65 76.63
CA ASN A 270 -12.28 -42.29 77.25
C ASN A 270 -12.24 -42.79 78.71
N ASN A 271 -11.72 -43.99 78.95
CA ASN A 271 -11.39 -44.49 80.30
C ASN A 271 -10.12 -43.82 80.86
N SER A 272 -9.74 -42.65 80.35
CA SER A 272 -8.58 -41.87 80.79
C SER A 272 -8.81 -41.11 82.11
N HIS A 273 -9.98 -41.25 82.74
CA HIS A 273 -10.23 -40.81 84.12
C HIS A 273 -9.99 -41.92 85.14
N GLN A 274 -8.76 -42.44 85.22
CA GLN A 274 -8.26 -43.09 86.43
C GLN A 274 -6.73 -43.24 86.43
N HIS A 275 -5.98 -42.19 86.09
CA HIS A 275 -4.60 -42.08 86.58
C HIS A 275 -4.62 -41.34 87.92
N PRO A 276 -4.42 -42.01 89.06
CA PRO A 276 -4.31 -41.33 90.35
C PRO A 276 -3.13 -40.38 90.31
N ARG A 277 -3.36 -39.11 90.70
CA ARG A 277 -2.33 -38.11 90.94
C ARG A 277 -1.27 -38.71 91.87
N ARG A 278 -0.12 -39.14 91.33
CA ARG A 278 1.07 -39.43 92.15
C ARG A 278 1.44 -38.12 92.84
N ARG A 279 1.20 -38.08 94.15
CA ARG A 279 1.60 -36.98 95.03
C ARG A 279 3.10 -36.75 94.84
N GLY A 280 3.46 -35.54 94.44
CA GLY A 280 4.84 -35.07 94.47
C GLY A 280 5.39 -35.21 95.89
N CYS A 281 6.45 -35.97 96.01
CA CYS A 281 7.29 -36.07 97.19
C CYS A 281 8.03 -34.72 97.34
N GLN A 282 7.77 -34.01 98.43
CA GLN A 282 8.63 -32.92 98.88
C GLN A 282 9.99 -33.54 99.26
N ARG A 283 11.08 -33.11 98.62
CA ARG A 283 12.43 -33.24 99.18
C ARG A 283 13.04 -31.85 99.31
N ARG A 284 13.43 -31.55 100.55
CA ARG A 284 14.44 -30.55 100.90
C ARG A 284 15.81 -30.96 100.36
#